data_AF-A0A0D3E7V1-F1
#
_entry.id   AF-A0A0D3E7V1-F1
#
_cell.length_a   1.000
_cell.length_b   1.000
_cell.length_c   1.000
_cell.angle_alpha   90.00
_cell.angle_beta   90.00
_cell.angle_gamma   90.00
#
_symmetry.space_group_name_H-M   'P 1'
#
loop_
_entity.id
_entity.type
_entity.pdbx_description
1 polymer ?
#
loop_
_entity_poly.entity_id
_entity_poly.type
_entity_poly.pdbx_seq_one_letter_code
_entity_poly.pdbx_strand_id
1 'polypeptide(L)'
;MTHATSDGIFVDPASEKLFNAVASRVEEREMELTQQSPDGLPVKLTTEEVAPRKKGWTVGIGSVNEVAKATSSYALRRDEDNSQMRARMDSQLDRLDSLEDLLDVIAVENPTMQRALNERRAALGIPIRNPEDANRDRSQLSTATDYFDNM
;
A
#
# COMPACT_ATOMS: atom_id res chain seq x y z
N MET A 1 -26.49 -1.05 11.74
CA MET A 1 -27.29 -0.55 12.86
C MET A 1 -28.38 0.32 12.26
N THR A 2 -29.62 -0.15 12.29
CA THR A 2 -30.78 0.57 11.72
C THR A 2 -31.43 1.32 12.88
N HIS A 3 -31.53 2.64 12.78
CA HIS A 3 -31.94 3.51 13.90
C HIS A 3 -33.47 3.65 14.06
N ALA A 4 -34.25 2.88 13.30
CA ALA A 4 -35.70 2.78 13.40
C ALA A 4 -36.12 1.30 13.21
N THR A 5 -37.11 0.86 14.00
CA THR A 5 -37.80 -0.42 13.76
C THR A 5 -38.82 -0.26 12.63
N SER A 6 -39.24 -1.37 12.02
CA SER A 6 -40.23 -1.38 10.93
C SER A 6 -41.60 -0.79 11.33
N ASP A 7 -41.83 -0.57 12.61
CA ASP A 7 -43.06 -0.02 13.19
C ASP A 7 -43.02 1.52 13.32
N GLY A 8 -41.96 2.17 12.82
CA GLY A 8 -41.77 3.62 12.90
C GLY A 8 -41.28 4.12 14.25
N ILE A 9 -40.86 3.22 15.14
CA ILE A 9 -40.33 3.56 16.46
C ILE A 9 -38.82 3.77 16.35
N PHE A 10 -38.35 4.96 16.72
CA PHE A 10 -36.93 5.29 16.74
C PHE A 10 -36.24 4.55 17.89
N VAL A 11 -35.11 3.91 17.58
CA VAL A 11 -34.33 3.14 18.56
C VAL A 11 -33.49 4.06 19.46
N ASP A 12 -33.14 5.25 18.97
CA ASP A 12 -32.39 6.25 19.73
C ASP A 12 -33.04 7.66 19.70
N PRO A 13 -32.97 8.43 20.80
CA PRO A 13 -33.58 9.76 20.89
C PRO A 13 -32.94 10.84 19.98
N ALA A 14 -31.71 10.64 19.51
CA ALA A 14 -31.06 11.59 18.60
C ALA A 14 -31.59 11.44 17.17
N SER A 15 -31.90 10.22 16.74
CA SER A 15 -32.55 9.93 15.46
C SER A 15 -33.96 10.51 15.38
N GLU A 16 -34.74 10.40 16.46
CA GLU A 16 -36.07 11.03 16.54
C GLU A 16 -35.98 12.56 16.43
N LYS A 17 -35.00 13.18 17.11
CA LYS A 17 -34.75 14.63 16.99
C LYS A 17 -34.39 15.04 15.56
N LEU A 18 -33.56 14.27 14.87
CA LEU A 18 -33.19 14.53 13.48
C LEU A 18 -34.39 14.36 12.54
N PHE A 19 -35.20 13.31 12.73
CA PHE A 19 -36.40 13.10 11.94
C PHE A 19 -37.39 14.24 12.11
N ASN A 20 -37.67 14.67 13.34
CA ASN A 20 -38.56 15.80 13.62
C ASN A 20 -38.01 17.11 13.03
N ALA A 21 -36.69 17.35 13.13
CA ALA A 21 -36.06 18.53 12.54
C ALA A 21 -36.17 18.54 11.00
N VAL A 22 -36.01 17.38 10.36
CA VAL A 22 -36.19 17.24 8.91
C VAL A 22 -37.66 17.43 8.52
N ALA A 23 -38.60 16.83 9.26
CA ALA A 23 -40.03 16.96 9.02
C ALA A 23 -40.49 18.43 9.12
N SER A 24 -40.06 19.15 10.16
CA SER A 24 -40.34 20.58 10.30
C SER A 24 -39.74 21.41 9.17
N ARG A 25 -38.54 21.07 8.69
CA ARG A 25 -37.91 21.78 7.56
C ARG A 25 -38.62 21.51 6.23
N VAL A 26 -39.14 20.30 6.04
CA VAL A 26 -39.96 19.97 4.86
C VAL A 26 -41.25 20.78 4.88
N GLU A 27 -41.94 20.83 6.03
CA GLU A 27 -43.17 21.61 6.20
C GLU A 27 -42.94 23.12 5.97
N GLU A 28 -41.85 23.68 6.51
CA GLU A 28 -41.44 25.07 6.26
C GLU A 28 -41.22 25.34 4.76
N ARG A 29 -40.51 24.43 4.06
CA ARG A 29 -40.26 24.56 2.62
C ARG A 29 -41.53 24.40 1.79
N GLU A 30 -42.47 23.53 2.16
CA GLU A 30 -43.78 23.42 1.50
C GLU A 30 -44.60 24.71 1.63
N MET A 31 -44.58 25.32 2.81
CA MET A 31 -45.26 26.59 3.05
C MET A 31 -44.63 27.74 2.23
N GLU A 32 -43.30 27.85 2.21
CA GLU A 32 -42.59 28.83 1.38
C GLU A 32 -42.89 28.66 -0.12
N LEU A 33 -42.87 27.41 -0.62
CA LEU A 33 -43.17 27.10 -2.02
C LEU A 33 -44.62 27.40 -2.38
N THR A 34 -45.56 27.22 -1.45
CA THR A 34 -46.97 27.57 -1.65
C THR A 34 -47.16 29.09 -1.75
N GLN A 35 -46.40 29.89 -0.99
CA GLN A 35 -46.43 31.36 -1.06
C GLN A 35 -45.73 31.93 -2.30
N GLN A 36 -44.73 31.23 -2.84
CA GLN A 36 -44.01 31.64 -4.05
C GLN A 36 -44.66 31.15 -5.36
N SER A 37 -45.63 30.24 -5.28
CA SER A 37 -46.35 29.74 -6.45
C SER A 37 -47.44 30.73 -6.89
N PRO A 38 -47.37 31.32 -8.09
CA PRO A 38 -48.37 32.27 -8.58
C PRO A 38 -49.76 31.62 -8.80
N ASP A 39 -49.83 30.30 -8.83
CA ASP A 39 -51.07 29.52 -9.06
C ASP A 39 -51.76 29.05 -7.77
N GLY A 40 -51.20 29.34 -6.58
CA GLY A 40 -51.82 29.01 -5.27
C GLY A 40 -52.00 27.51 -4.99
N LEU A 41 -51.38 26.65 -5.79
CA LEU A 41 -51.49 25.19 -5.66
C LEU A 41 -50.56 24.68 -4.55
N PRO A 42 -51.04 23.86 -3.58
CA PRO A 42 -50.20 23.35 -2.51
C PRO A 42 -49.15 22.37 -3.07
N VAL A 43 -47.87 22.73 -2.94
CA VAL A 43 -46.73 21.89 -3.33
C VAL A 43 -46.44 20.93 -2.19
N LYS A 44 -46.93 19.68 -2.29
CA LYS A 44 -46.57 18.61 -1.36
C LYS A 44 -45.25 17.96 -1.80
N LEU A 45 -44.22 18.10 -0.98
CA LEU A 45 -42.95 17.39 -1.09
C LEU A 45 -43.20 15.95 -0.63
N THR A 46 -43.46 15.06 -1.59
CA THR A 46 -43.51 13.63 -1.31
C THR A 46 -42.14 13.17 -0.81
N THR A 47 -42.02 12.90 0.49
CA THR A 47 -40.86 12.21 1.04
C THR A 47 -40.88 10.79 0.48
N GLU A 48 -39.97 10.52 -0.45
CA GLU A 48 -39.79 9.18 -1.02
C GLU A 48 -39.38 8.24 0.13
N GLU A 49 -40.30 7.36 0.51
CA GLU A 49 -40.09 6.30 1.49
C GLU A 49 -38.90 5.46 1.04
N VAL A 50 -37.77 5.58 1.73
CA VAL A 50 -36.58 4.76 1.48
C VAL A 50 -36.86 3.36 2.00
N ALA A 51 -37.66 2.61 1.24
CA ALA A 51 -37.89 1.19 1.43
C ALA A 51 -36.56 0.45 1.23
N PRO A 52 -36.15 -0.43 2.17
CA PRO A 52 -34.99 -1.28 1.93
C PRO A 52 -35.39 -2.34 0.90
N ARG A 53 -35.21 -2.04 -0.39
CA ARG A 53 -35.38 -3.01 -1.50
C ARG A 53 -34.31 -4.10 -1.38
N LYS A 54 -34.56 -5.11 -0.55
CA LYS A 54 -33.92 -6.42 -0.70
C LYS A 54 -34.64 -7.18 -1.80
N LYS A 55 -34.19 -7.01 -3.05
CA LYS A 55 -34.49 -7.91 -4.15
C LYS A 55 -33.20 -8.25 -4.88
N GLY A 56 -32.61 -9.39 -4.47
CA GLY A 56 -31.84 -10.30 -5.32
C GLY A 56 -30.94 -9.69 -6.40
N TRP A 57 -30.16 -8.67 -6.08
CA TRP A 57 -29.08 -8.26 -6.96
C TRP A 57 -27.83 -9.05 -6.55
N THR A 58 -27.69 -10.26 -7.08
CA THR A 58 -26.36 -10.83 -7.27
C THR A 58 -25.67 -9.86 -8.22
N VAL A 59 -24.83 -8.97 -7.66
CA VAL A 59 -23.85 -8.24 -8.47
C VAL A 59 -23.02 -9.34 -9.10
N GLY A 60 -23.33 -9.68 -10.35
CA GLY A 60 -22.43 -10.45 -11.16
C GLY A 60 -21.10 -9.71 -11.07
N ILE A 61 -20.09 -10.37 -10.51
CA ILE A 61 -18.72 -9.90 -10.65
C ILE A 61 -18.50 -9.95 -12.15
N GLY A 62 -18.75 -8.83 -12.83
CA GLY A 62 -18.38 -8.66 -14.22
C GLY A 62 -16.91 -8.99 -14.27
N SER A 63 -16.54 -9.97 -15.10
CA SER A 63 -15.15 -10.34 -15.28
C SER A 63 -14.38 -9.06 -15.56
N VAL A 64 -13.40 -8.77 -14.71
CA VAL A 64 -12.43 -7.71 -14.96
C VAL A 64 -11.88 -8.01 -16.35
N ASN A 65 -12.17 -7.15 -17.31
CA ASN A 65 -11.58 -7.24 -18.63
C ASN A 65 -10.07 -7.39 -18.44
N GLU A 66 -9.43 -8.40 -19.06
CA GLU A 66 -7.97 -8.51 -19.00
C GLU A 66 -7.37 -7.22 -19.58
N VAL A 67 -6.97 -6.30 -18.69
CA VAL A 67 -6.32 -5.04 -19.06
C VAL A 67 -4.87 -5.38 -19.37
N ALA A 68 -4.61 -5.80 -20.60
CA ALA A 68 -3.29 -6.19 -21.10
C ALA A 68 -2.29 -5.02 -21.27
N LYS A 69 -2.45 -3.88 -20.59
CA LYS A 69 -1.55 -2.72 -20.80
C LYS A 69 -1.15 -1.92 -19.56
N ALA A 70 -1.96 -1.87 -18.51
CA ALA A 70 -1.64 -1.08 -17.32
C ALA A 70 -0.85 -1.88 -16.27
N THR A 71 -1.16 -3.17 -16.11
CA THR A 71 -0.46 -4.06 -15.17
C THR A 71 0.99 -4.30 -15.60
N SER A 72 1.24 -4.44 -16.91
CA SER A 72 2.59 -4.56 -17.48
C SER A 72 3.44 -3.30 -17.22
N SER A 73 2.87 -2.10 -17.29
CA SER A 73 3.61 -0.85 -17.02
C SER A 73 4.00 -0.69 -15.54
N TYR A 74 3.19 -1.19 -14.61
CA TYR A 74 3.54 -1.16 -13.19
C TYR A 74 4.60 -2.22 -12.85
N ALA A 75 4.43 -3.46 -13.34
CA ALA A 75 5.40 -4.53 -13.16
C ALA A 75 6.77 -4.16 -13.77
N LEU A 76 6.79 -3.68 -15.01
CA LEU A 76 8.02 -3.27 -15.69
C LEU A 76 8.76 -2.14 -14.96
N ARG A 77 8.03 -1.13 -14.46
CA ARG A 77 8.65 -0.04 -13.68
C ARG A 77 9.23 -0.53 -12.36
N ARG A 78 8.56 -1.49 -11.71
CA ARG A 78 9.05 -2.11 -10.48
C ARG A 78 10.30 -2.95 -10.75
N ASP A 79 10.33 -3.71 -11.84
CA ASP A 79 11.47 -4.54 -12.21
C ASP A 79 12.69 -3.71 -12.62
N GLU A 80 12.49 -2.60 -13.35
CA GLU A 80 13.56 -1.65 -13.68
C GLU A 80 14.13 -0.99 -12.42
N ASP A 81 13.28 -0.52 -11.50
CA ASP A 81 13.72 0.09 -10.24
C ASP A 81 14.49 -0.92 -9.36
N ASN A 82 14.00 -2.16 -9.27
CA ASN A 82 14.71 -3.25 -8.59
C ASN A 82 16.04 -3.57 -9.26
N SER A 83 16.11 -3.57 -10.59
CA SER A 83 17.34 -3.82 -11.34
C SER A 83 18.36 -2.71 -11.12
N GLN A 84 17.92 -1.45 -11.15
CA GLN A 84 18.76 -0.30 -10.83
C GLN A 84 19.27 -0.34 -9.40
N MET A 85 18.41 -0.69 -8.44
CA MET A 85 18.79 -0.80 -7.03
C MET A 85 19.80 -1.93 -6.79
N ARG A 86 19.60 -3.09 -7.43
CA ARG A 86 20.57 -4.20 -7.40
C ARG A 86 21.93 -3.77 -7.96
N ALA A 87 21.96 -3.17 -9.14
CA ALA A 87 23.21 -2.68 -9.73
C ALA A 87 23.94 -1.66 -8.82
N ARG A 88 23.21 -0.80 -8.11
CA ARG A 88 23.78 0.11 -7.11
C ARG A 88 24.34 -0.61 -5.90
N MET A 89 23.62 -1.60 -5.38
CA MET A 89 24.09 -2.42 -4.27
C MET A 89 25.33 -3.23 -4.64
N ASP A 90 25.35 -3.84 -5.82
CA ASP A 90 26.49 -4.61 -6.32
C ASP A 90 27.72 -3.72 -6.45
N SER A 91 27.57 -2.51 -7.01
CA SER A 91 28.66 -1.53 -7.06
C SER A 91 29.13 -1.10 -5.66
N GLN A 92 28.24 -0.99 -4.67
CA GLN A 92 28.63 -0.69 -3.29
C GLN A 92 29.37 -1.85 -2.65
N LEU A 93 28.96 -3.10 -2.90
CA LEU A 93 29.66 -4.29 -2.43
C LEU A 93 31.07 -4.37 -3.03
N ASP A 94 31.22 -4.15 -4.34
CA ASP A 94 32.53 -4.11 -5.01
C ASP A 94 33.45 -3.04 -4.41
N ARG A 95 32.91 -1.86 -4.06
CA ARG A 95 33.68 -0.79 -3.42
C ARG A 95 34.11 -1.13 -2.00
N LEU A 96 33.28 -1.85 -1.24
CA LEU A 96 33.62 -2.30 0.10
C LEU A 96 34.66 -3.43 0.06
N ASP A 97 34.55 -4.35 -0.90
CA ASP A 97 35.51 -5.43 -1.12
C ASP A 97 36.89 -4.88 -1.50
N SER A 98 36.95 -3.92 -2.43
CA SER A 98 38.21 -3.26 -2.78
C SER A 98 38.82 -2.44 -1.63
N LEU A 99 37.98 -1.86 -0.77
CA LEU A 99 38.45 -1.17 0.43
C LEU A 99 39.04 -2.17 1.43
N GLU A 100 38.42 -3.34 1.57
CA GLU A 100 38.90 -4.43 2.42
C GLU A 100 40.28 -4.93 1.97
N ASP A 101 40.46 -5.13 0.66
CA ASP A 101 41.76 -5.50 0.07
C ASP A 101 42.85 -4.45 0.38
N LEU A 102 42.51 -3.16 0.31
CA LEU A 102 43.43 -2.09 0.65
C LEU A 102 43.80 -2.12 2.15
N LEU A 103 42.82 -2.37 3.02
CA LEU A 103 43.05 -2.49 4.47
C LEU A 103 43.98 -3.67 4.78
N ASP A 104 43.87 -4.78 4.06
CA ASP A 104 44.79 -5.90 4.18
C ASP A 104 46.22 -5.51 3.80
N VAL A 105 46.40 -4.87 2.64
CA VAL A 105 47.73 -4.44 2.16
C VAL A 105 48.44 -3.54 3.17
N ILE A 106 47.75 -2.55 3.73
CA ILE A 106 48.36 -1.63 4.71
C ILE A 106 48.61 -2.29 6.07
N ALA A 107 47.85 -3.33 6.40
CA ALA A 107 47.98 -4.04 7.67
C ALA A 107 49.09 -5.10 7.66
N VAL A 108 49.56 -5.56 6.49
CA VAL A 108 50.65 -6.54 6.35
C VAL A 108 51.89 -6.12 7.15
N GLU A 109 52.24 -4.85 7.11
CA GLU A 109 53.44 -4.32 7.79
C GLU A 109 53.16 -3.81 9.21
N ASN A 110 51.92 -3.94 9.72
CA ASN A 110 51.53 -3.47 11.04
C ASN A 110 50.73 -4.53 11.83
N PRO A 111 51.41 -5.32 12.69
CA PRO A 111 50.77 -6.40 13.45
C PRO A 111 49.66 -5.93 14.41
N THR A 112 49.79 -4.72 14.96
CA THR A 112 48.78 -4.13 15.85
C THR A 112 47.52 -3.78 15.08
N MET A 113 47.67 -3.21 13.88
CA MET A 113 46.55 -2.90 12.99
C MET A 113 45.89 -4.18 12.46
N GLN A 114 46.67 -5.18 12.08
CA GLN A 114 46.15 -6.48 11.64
C GLN A 114 45.29 -7.15 12.71
N ARG A 115 45.72 -7.11 13.98
CA ARG A 115 44.90 -7.61 15.10
C ARG A 115 43.58 -6.85 15.23
N ALA A 116 43.63 -5.51 15.21
CA ALA A 116 42.44 -4.68 15.34
C ALA A 116 41.45 -4.88 14.18
N LEU A 117 41.94 -5.10 12.96
CA LEU A 117 41.12 -5.44 11.79
C LEU A 117 40.47 -6.81 11.93
N ASN A 118 41.22 -7.83 12.36
CA ASN A 118 40.67 -9.16 12.60
C ASN A 118 39.58 -9.16 13.69
N GLU A 119 39.76 -8.38 14.76
CA GLU A 119 38.73 -8.18 15.79
C GLU A 119 37.47 -7.50 15.22
N ARG A 120 37.65 -6.47 14.39
CA ARG A 120 36.54 -5.79 13.68
C ARG A 120 35.78 -6.74 12.75
N ARG A 121 36.50 -7.58 11.98
CA ARG A 121 35.92 -8.61 11.11
C ARG A 121 35.06 -9.59 11.90
N ALA A 122 35.58 -10.10 13.01
CA ALA A 122 34.85 -11.00 13.89
C ALA A 122 33.57 -10.36 14.46
N ALA A 123 33.63 -9.09 14.86
CA ALA A 123 32.47 -8.36 15.37
C ALA A 123 31.38 -8.13 14.30
N LEU A 124 31.78 -7.98 13.04
CA LEU A 124 30.88 -7.80 11.89
C LEU A 124 30.47 -9.12 11.24
N GLY A 125 30.98 -10.26 11.71
CA GLY A 125 30.74 -11.57 11.09
C GLY A 125 31.36 -11.72 9.70
N ILE A 126 32.36 -10.89 9.36
CA ILE A 126 33.07 -10.95 8.08
C ILE A 126 34.10 -12.08 8.16
N PRO A 127 34.09 -13.06 7.23
CA PRO A 127 35.11 -14.10 7.19
C PRO A 127 36.50 -13.49 7.02
N ILE A 128 37.47 -13.97 7.81
CA ILE A 128 38.88 -13.61 7.61
C ILE A 128 39.33 -14.29 6.31
N ARG A 129 39.46 -13.51 5.23
CA ARG A 129 39.95 -14.00 3.94
C ARG A 129 41.47 -14.03 3.95
N ASN A 130 42.06 -15.11 3.44
CA ASN A 130 43.47 -15.08 3.06
C ASN A 130 43.57 -14.34 1.72
N PRO A 131 44.58 -13.47 1.54
CA PRO A 131 44.76 -12.71 0.30
C PRO A 131 44.98 -13.60 -0.94
N GLU A 132 45.30 -14.88 -0.76
CA GLU A 132 45.45 -15.87 -1.83
C GLU A 132 44.09 -16.41 -2.36
N ASP A 133 43.00 -16.30 -1.60
CA ASP A 133 41.68 -16.86 -1.96
C ASP A 133 40.81 -15.88 -2.78
N ALA A 134 41.18 -14.60 -2.86
CA ALA A 134 40.42 -13.53 -3.52
C ALA A 134 40.17 -13.76 -5.03
N ASN A 135 40.90 -14.69 -5.65
CA ASN A 135 40.83 -14.93 -7.10
C ASN A 135 39.85 -16.06 -7.50
N ARG A 136 39.29 -16.82 -6.55
CA ARG A 136 38.55 -18.06 -6.88
C ARG A 136 37.02 -17.96 -6.81
N ASP A 137 36.47 -16.99 -6.07
CA ASP A 137 35.05 -17.03 -5.69
C ASP A 137 34.11 -16.13 -6.52
N ARG A 138 34.65 -15.45 -7.54
CA ARG A 138 33.91 -14.48 -8.37
C ARG A 138 32.81 -15.11 -9.26
N SER A 139 32.71 -16.44 -9.33
CA SER A 139 31.77 -17.15 -10.21
C SER A 139 30.63 -17.88 -9.49
N GLN A 140 30.61 -17.93 -8.16
CA GLN A 140 29.64 -18.77 -7.42
C GLN A 140 28.42 -17.99 -6.90
N LEU A 141 28.49 -16.66 -6.75
CA LEU A 141 27.39 -15.90 -6.11
C LEU A 141 26.25 -15.52 -7.07
N SER A 142 26.37 -15.78 -8.37
CA SER A 142 25.30 -15.50 -9.35
C SER A 142 24.23 -16.59 -9.42
N THR A 143 24.27 -17.62 -8.57
CA THR A 143 23.36 -18.78 -8.67
C THR A 143 22.64 -19.08 -7.37
N ALA A 144 21.90 -18.12 -6.83
CA ALA A 144 20.79 -18.43 -5.92
C ALA A 144 19.88 -17.21 -5.77
N THR A 145 18.81 -17.17 -6.57
CA THR A 145 17.42 -17.01 -6.10
C THR A 145 16.54 -16.87 -7.34
N ASP A 146 16.29 -17.99 -8.02
CA ASP A 146 15.19 -18.10 -8.96
C ASP A 146 13.97 -18.59 -8.15
N TYR A 147 13.25 -17.63 -7.55
CA TYR A 147 12.11 -17.89 -6.66
C TYR A 147 10.76 -17.47 -7.28
N PHE A 148 10.74 -17.12 -8.57
CA PHE A 148 9.54 -16.56 -9.23
C PHE A 148 9.07 -17.33 -10.47
N ASP A 149 9.44 -18.60 -10.62
CA ASP A 149 8.99 -19.42 -11.77
C ASP A 149 7.83 -20.37 -11.43
N ASN A 150 6.97 -20.01 -10.47
CA ASN A 150 5.81 -20.85 -10.16
C ASN A 150 4.62 -20.05 -9.62
N MET A 151 3.94 -19.31 -10.51
CA MET A 151 2.51 -18.98 -10.42
C MET A 151 1.90 -18.83 -11.82
#